data_AF-A0A7X8M3A5-F1
#
_entry.id   AF-A0A7X8M3A5-F1
#
_cell.length_a   1.000
_cell.length_b   1.000
_cell.length_c   1.000
_cell.angle_alpha   90.00
_cell.angle_beta   90.00
_cell.angle_gamma   90.00
#
_symmetry.space_group_name_H-M   'P 1'
#
loop_
_entity.id
_entity.type
_entity.pdbx_description
1 polymer ?
#
loop_
_entity_poly.entity_id
_entity_poly.type
_entity_poly.pdbx_seq_one_letter_code
_entity_poly.pdbx_strand_id
1 'polypeptide(L)' 'MNRTPMDRLALVLVIIGALNWLLVGVAGYDLVTGIFGGNLFTGNMSVFSRIIFALVGIAGLYTISLLFRPSPATEGE' A
#
# COMPACT_ATOMS: atom_id res chain seq x y z
N MET A 1 8.71 -13.97 -14.67
CA MET A 1 8.60 -14.26 -13.22
C MET A 1 7.50 -15.30 -13.02
N ASN A 2 7.82 -16.53 -12.60
CA ASN A 2 6.78 -17.46 -12.15
C ASN A 2 6.11 -16.82 -10.93
N ARG A 3 4.93 -16.21 -11.11
CA ARG A 3 4.21 -15.58 -10.00
C ARG A 3 3.71 -16.69 -9.10
N THR A 4 4.49 -16.97 -8.06
CA THR A 4 4.13 -17.97 -7.08
C THR A 4 2.83 -17.51 -6.39
N PRO A 5 2.04 -18.43 -5.83
CA PRO A 5 0.87 -18.05 -5.01
C PRO A 5 1.26 -17.06 -3.88
N MET A 6 2.50 -17.17 -3.39
CA MET A 6 3.07 -16.29 -2.37
C MET A 6 3.22 -14.85 -2.86
N ASP A 7 3.68 -14.64 -4.10
CA ASP A 7 3.85 -13.29 -4.67
C ASP A 7 2.50 -12.57 -4.75
N ARG A 8 1.45 -13.28 -5.16
CA ARG A 8 0.08 -12.74 -5.23
C ARG A 8 -0.44 -12.37 -3.84
N LEU A 9 -0.22 -13.22 -2.85
CA LEU A 9 -0.62 -12.94 -1.46
C LEU A 9 0.09 -11.69 -0.93
N ALA A 10 1.41 -11.60 -1.13
CA ALA A 10 2.21 -10.45 -0.71
C ALA A 10 1.69 -9.16 -1.35
N LEU A 11 1.36 -9.18 -2.64
CA LEU A 11 0.79 -8.03 -3.35
C LEU A 11 -0.56 -7.62 -2.80
N VAL A 12 -1.46 -8.56 -2.53
CA VAL A 12 -2.77 -8.25 -1.93
C VAL A 12 -2.58 -7.57 -0.57
N LEU A 13 -1.68 -8.07 0.26
CA LEU A 13 -1.36 -7.47 1.56
C LEU A 13 -0.77 -6.06 1.43
N VAL A 14 0.16 -5.85 0.49
CA VAL A 14 0.74 -4.54 0.20
C VAL A 14 -0.33 -3.55 -0.25
N ILE A 15 -1.25 -3.96 -1.12
CA ILE A 15 -2.36 -3.11 -1.59
C ILE A 15 -3.29 -2.71 -0.44
N ILE A 16 -3.68 -3.69 0.39
CA ILE A 16 -4.53 -3.43 1.56
C ILE A 16 -3.84 -2.45 2.51
N GLY A 17 -2.55 -2.66 2.79
CA GLY A 17 -1.75 -1.75 3.62
C GLY A 17 -1.65 -0.34 3.03
N ALA A 18 -1.35 -0.24 1.73
CA ALA A 18 -1.22 1.04 1.03
C ALA A 18 -2.52 1.86 1.07
N LEU A 19 -3.66 1.20 0.85
CA LEU A 19 -4.98 1.83 0.96
C LEU A 19 -5.25 2.34 2.39
N ASN A 20 -4.95 1.53 3.42
CA ASN A 20 -5.12 1.97 4.80
C ASN A 20 -4.23 3.18 5.13
N TRP A 21 -2.97 3.16 4.71
CA TRP A 21 -2.02 4.24 4.99
C TRP A 21 -2.39 5.53 4.24
N LEU A 22 -2.96 5.41 3.04
CA LEU A 22 -3.51 6.55 2.31
C LEU A 22 -4.70 7.17 3.06
N LEU A 23 -5.62 6.35 3.57
CA LEU A 23 -6.77 6.80 4.36
C LEU A 23 -6.33 7.50 5.65
N VAL A 24 -5.31 6.96 6.32
CA VAL A 24 -4.71 7.58 7.52
C VAL A 24 -4.08 8.93 7.19
N GLY A 25 -3.32 9.04 6.09
CA GLY A 25 -2.70 10.30 5.69
C GLY A 25 -3.72 11.38 5.31
N VAL A 26 -4.71 11.04 4.47
CA VAL A 26 -5.67 11.99 3.91
C VAL A 26 -6.80 12.30 4.90
N ALA A 27 -7.47 11.27 5.41
CA ALA A 27 -8.68 11.41 6.23
C ALA A 27 -8.42 11.23 7.74
N GLY A 28 -7.21 10.82 8.15
CA GLY A 28 -6.95 10.46 9.54
C GLY A 28 -7.71 9.19 9.97
N TYR A 29 -8.25 8.43 9.02
CA TYR A 29 -9.09 7.27 9.28
C TYR A 29 -8.28 5.99 9.09
N ASP A 30 -8.25 5.16 10.12
CA ASP A 30 -7.62 3.84 10.11
C ASP A 30 -8.69 2.75 9.97
N LEU A 31 -8.81 2.21 8.76
CA LEU A 31 -9.79 1.19 8.41
C LEU A 31 -9.49 -0.15 9.10
N VAL A 32 -8.21 -0.52 9.24
CA VAL A 32 -7.82 -1.77 9.93
C VAL A 32 -8.31 -1.71 11.37
N THR A 33 -8.02 -0.61 12.04
CA THR A 33 -8.39 -0.41 13.44
C THR A 33 -9.91 -0.23 13.62
N GLY A 34 -10.60 0.34 12.63
CA GLY A 34 -12.07 0.42 12.61
C GLY A 34 -12.77 -0.95 12.49
N ILE A 35 -12.14 -1.93 11.82
CA ILE A 35 -12.72 -3.28 11.62
C ILE A 35 -12.32 -4.23 12.75
N PHE A 36 -11.05 -4.24 13.14
CA PHE A 36 -10.51 -5.21 14.10
C PHE A 36 -10.49 -4.69 15.54
N GLY A 37 -10.83 -3.42 15.74
CA GLY A 37 -10.73 -2.73 17.03
C GLY A 37 -9.29 -2.31 17.36
N GLY A 38 -9.17 -1.41 18.34
CA GLY A 38 -7.91 -0.81 18.76
C GLY A 38 -7.88 0.68 18.47
N ASN A 39 -6.71 1.30 18.61
CA ASN A 39 -6.53 2.70 18.25
C ASN A 39 -5.06 3.03 17.93
N LEU A 40 -4.60 2.66 16.73
CA LEU A 40 -3.20 2.77 16.32
C LEU A 40 -2.70 4.22 16.24
N PHE A 41 -3.57 5.14 15.85
CA PHE A 41 -3.27 6.56 15.65
C PHE A 41 -4.10 7.44 16.60
N THR A 42 -4.04 7.15 17.90
CA THR A 42 -4.75 7.96 18.91
C THR A 42 -3.97 9.23 19.22
N GLY A 43 -4.44 10.36 18.71
CA GLY A 43 -3.93 11.67 19.09
C GLY A 43 -3.80 12.63 17.91
N ASN A 44 -3.16 13.77 18.16
CA ASN A 44 -2.99 14.79 17.14
C ASN A 44 -1.84 14.39 16.20
N MET A 45 -2.17 13.82 15.05
CA MET A 45 -1.16 13.43 14.08
C MET A 45 -0.54 14.68 13.44
N SER A 46 0.79 14.79 13.48
CA SER A 46 1.53 15.88 12.84
C SER A 46 1.20 15.94 11.34
N VAL A 47 1.08 17.15 10.80
CA VAL A 47 0.87 17.39 9.36
C VAL A 47 1.94 16.69 8.53
N PHE A 48 3.19 16.68 9.02
CA PHE A 48 4.29 16.01 8.34
C PHE A 48 4.10 14.49 8.26
N SER A 49 3.62 13.86 9.34
CA SER A 49 3.31 12.43 9.36
C SER A 49 2.20 12.09 8.37
N ARG A 50 1.16 12.92 8.29
CA ARG A 50 0.05 12.75 7.33
C ARG A 50 0.54 12.76 5.89
N ILE A 51 1.47 13.67 5.56
CA ILE A 51 2.09 13.74 4.24
C ILE A 51 2.85 12.44 3.94
N ILE A 52 3.67 11.95 4.87
CA ILE A 52 4.41 10.69 4.68
C ILE A 52 3.45 9.51 4.48
N PHE A 53 2.40 9.39 5.29
CA PHE A 53 1.43 8.31 5.14
C PHE A 53 0.69 8.36 3.80
N ALA A 54 0.31 9.55 3.34
CA ALA A 54 -0.29 9.72 2.02
C ALA A 54 0.70 9.33 0.90
N LEU A 55 1.96 9.75 0.98
CA LEU A 55 3.01 9.40 0.01
C LEU A 55 3.28 7.89 -0.02
N VAL A 56 3.35 7.23 1.13
CA VAL A 56 3.53 5.78 1.22
C VAL A 56 2.32 5.05 0.63
N GLY A 57 1.10 5.51 0.92
CA GLY A 57 -0.12 4.95 0.34
C GLY A 57 -0.14 5.07 -1.18
N ILE A 58 0.23 6.23 -1.73
CA ILE A 58 0.35 6.45 -3.18
C ILE A 58 1.45 5.57 -3.79
N ALA A 59 2.62 5.47 -3.14
CA ALA A 59 3.71 4.62 -3.61
C ALA A 59 3.32 3.14 -3.62
N GLY A 60 2.62 2.68 -2.59
CA GLY A 60 2.09 1.31 -2.52
C GLY A 60 1.06 1.04 -3.63
N LEU A 61 0.16 1.98 -3.91
CA LEU A 61 -0.75 1.86 -5.06
C LEU A 61 0.02 1.85 -6.39
N TYR A 62 1.10 2.61 -6.52
CA TYR A 62 1.93 2.60 -7.72
C TYR A 62 2.60 1.23 -7.95
N THR A 63 2.91 0.46 -6.90
CA THR A 63 3.47 -0.90 -7.07
C THR A 63 2.52 -1.86 -7.79
N ILE A 64 1.21 -1.56 -7.83
CA ILE A 64 0.24 -2.29 -8.66
C ILE A 64 0.59 -2.15 -10.14
N SER A 65 1.05 -0.98 -10.59
CA SER A 65 1.45 -0.77 -11.99
C SER A 65 2.71 -1.57 -12.37
N LEU A 66 3.66 -1.70 -11.42
CA LEU A 66 4.85 -2.55 -11.58
C LEU A 66 4.48 -4.03 -11.73
N LEU A 67 3.39 -4.46 -11.10
CA LEU A 67 2.88 -5.82 -11.25
C LEU A 67 2.37 -6.12 -12.66
N PHE A 68 1.85 -5.13 -13.38
CA PHE A 68 1.34 -5.32 -14.75
C PHE A 68 2.37 -5.02 -15.83
N ARG A 69 3.59 -4.60 -15.47
CA ARG A 69 4.64 -4.36 -16.46
C ARG A 69 5.03 -5.70 -17.11
N PRO A 70 4.82 -5.85 -18.43
CA PRO A 70 5.32 -7.01 -19.16
C PRO A 70 6.83 -7.06 -18.98
N SER A 71 7.39 -8.25 -18.71
CA SER A 71 8.84 -8.43 -18.86
C SER A 71 9.21 -7.97 -20.26
N PRO A 72 10.22 -7.10 -20.45
CA PRO A 72 10.75 -6.88 -21.78
C PRO A 72 11.09 -8.26 -22.31
N ALA A 73 10.49 -8.62 -23.45
CA ALA A 73 10.91 -9.80 -24.16
C ALA A 73 12.43 -9.69 -24.28
N THR A 74 13.14 -10.69 -23.77
CA THR A 74 14.54 -10.86 -24.11
C THR A 74 14.54 -10.97 -25.63
N GLU A 75 14.86 -9.88 -26.30
CA GLU A 75 15.15 -9.87 -27.73
C GLU A 75 16.37 -10.78 -27.86
N GLY A 76 16.10 -12.05 -28.15
CA GLY A 76 17.11 -13.02 -28.49
C GLY A 76 17.68 -12.65 -29.85
N GLU A 77 19.01 -12.54 -29.87
CA GLU A 77 19.95 -12.95 -30.93
C GLU A 77 19.57 -12.70 -32.40
#